data_AF-A0A0D6NJV8-F1
#
_entry.id   AF-A0A0D6NJV8-F1
#
_cell.length_a   1.000
_cell.length_b   1.000
_cell.length_c   1.000
_cell.angle_alpha   90.00
_cell.angle_beta   90.00
_cell.angle_gamma   90.00
#
_symmetry.space_group_name_H-M   'P 1'
#
loop_
_entity.id
_entity.type
_entity.pdbx_description
1 polymer ?
#
loop_
_entity_poly.entity_id
_entity_poly.type
_entity_poly.pdbx_seq_one_letter_code
_entity_poly.pdbx_strand_id
1 'polypeptide(L)'
;MKQAQFYISLIVPCACGLLASIASAAPLALPQTCSGYDAAFAPSKRADSQHGFKVDDLWQACGTVWTAVSVSRNAANWQKLQITGLPTDYLGEGVVFSGGTTRLVSGYVGPALDVRLSLHGQSQVVTLPLTQEGHLDSRLLQQRDAGTSATVLKVYDQSGHGNHLLATTGKEVVHVGEVKVGQDEALSWGEANGPGGFVLPSSMKVSANNFFFGTIGGFSSSNSGHAAYPVPLLLGQGGAGHELKVYFGGYQLDGFVHVSDPFNPDQILNLVVNNTNSVFSIWSHKTTYSVQSGNTQSVGHTQQSAAFLQGGYIGYNADGGQWFEQGPNTGLWTGIVLANAVDSAHRIQMFHASAALHMQQTPQSKSAVVTIGDSRTEGYLVADGQNWPWLMQQKGQYQSYNLAVSGATSRHMLAMLPAAKTIAAQSDKHIAIVFGGFNDHLPQNKISYTETVHNLAQIVDTLQKMSYYVILVSESQTDPVLRQQLVDALSHGSLHPNVVVDPFSQGMPLFDLHNTTYWHNDFTHPTAAGQVELANFLWPSVSEILQQERP
;
A
#
# COMPACT_ATOMS: atom_id res chain seq x y z
N MET A 1 -59.95 -29.32 34.39
CA MET A 1 -60.22 -29.25 35.84
C MET A 1 -58.90 -29.33 36.59
N LYS A 2 -58.61 -28.29 37.40
CA LYS A 2 -57.75 -28.20 38.61
C LYS A 2 -56.30 -28.72 38.52
N GLN A 3 -55.28 -27.84 38.43
CA GLN A 3 -54.62 -27.00 39.48
C GLN A 3 -53.78 -27.78 40.53
N ALA A 4 -52.46 -27.51 40.52
CA ALA A 4 -51.60 -27.12 41.66
C ALA A 4 -50.13 -27.10 41.14
N GLN A 5 -49.50 -25.97 40.79
CA GLN A 5 -48.86 -24.94 41.63
C GLN A 5 -47.91 -25.45 42.72
N PHE A 6 -46.60 -25.27 42.49
CA PHE A 6 -45.63 -24.88 43.52
C PHE A 6 -44.71 -23.78 42.94
N TYR A 7 -44.66 -22.66 43.65
CA TYR A 7 -43.78 -21.51 43.44
C TYR A 7 -42.56 -21.64 44.37
N ILE A 8 -41.36 -21.40 43.87
CA ILE A 8 -40.27 -20.74 44.62
C ILE A 8 -39.56 -19.78 43.66
N SER A 9 -39.55 -18.51 44.05
CA SER A 9 -38.96 -17.37 43.33
C SER A 9 -37.45 -17.29 43.51
N LEU A 10 -36.73 -16.91 42.46
CA LEU A 10 -35.56 -16.02 42.58
C LEU A 10 -35.28 -15.27 41.27
N ILE A 11 -34.93 -14.00 41.48
CA ILE A 11 -34.87 -12.85 40.58
C ILE A 11 -33.73 -12.95 39.55
N VAL A 12 -34.00 -12.68 38.27
CA VAL A 12 -33.00 -12.16 37.29
C VAL A 12 -33.73 -11.25 36.28
N PRO A 13 -33.21 -10.04 35.97
CA PRO A 13 -33.98 -8.96 35.34
C PRO A 13 -34.05 -9.03 33.81
N CYS A 14 -35.08 -8.37 33.27
CA CYS A 14 -35.32 -8.03 31.87
C CYS A 14 -34.05 -7.72 31.07
N ALA A 15 -33.76 -8.53 30.05
CA ALA A 15 -32.94 -8.14 28.92
C ALA A 15 -33.86 -7.49 27.87
N CYS A 16 -33.90 -6.15 27.86
CA CYS A 16 -34.33 -5.39 26.68
C CYS A 16 -33.34 -5.69 25.55
N GLY A 17 -33.87 -6.01 24.37
CA GLY A 17 -33.09 -6.23 23.17
C GLY A 17 -32.30 -4.99 22.79
N LEU A 18 -30.97 -5.12 22.79
CA LEU A 18 -30.09 -4.27 22.01
C LEU A 18 -29.93 -4.92 20.63
N LEU A 19 -30.54 -4.31 19.63
CA LEU A 19 -30.05 -4.36 18.26
C LEU A 19 -28.63 -3.80 18.28
N ALA A 20 -27.64 -4.67 18.13
CA ALA A 20 -26.26 -4.27 17.94
C ALA A 20 -26.14 -3.64 16.54
N SER A 21 -26.20 -2.31 16.49
CA SER A 21 -25.70 -1.54 15.36
C SER A 21 -24.19 -1.81 15.27
N ILE A 22 -23.79 -2.60 14.28
CA ILE A 22 -22.38 -2.78 13.94
C ILE A 22 -21.94 -1.48 13.27
N ALA A 23 -21.55 -0.50 14.07
CA ALA A 23 -20.72 0.57 13.58
C ALA A 23 -19.38 -0.08 13.20
N SER A 24 -19.04 -0.03 11.92
CA SER A 24 -17.69 -0.28 11.41
C SER A 24 -16.73 0.62 12.18
N ALA A 25 -16.14 0.10 13.25
CA ALA A 25 -15.01 0.73 13.90
C ALA A 25 -13.85 0.61 12.91
N ALA A 26 -13.71 1.61 12.04
CA ALA A 26 -12.47 1.83 11.32
C ALA A 26 -11.33 1.75 12.36
N PRO A 27 -10.23 1.03 12.08
CA PRO A 27 -9.09 1.05 12.96
C PRO A 27 -8.69 2.52 13.12
N LEU A 28 -8.82 3.05 14.34
CA LEU A 28 -8.30 4.36 14.68
C LEU A 28 -6.81 4.29 14.39
N ALA A 29 -6.36 4.96 13.33
CA ALA A 29 -4.96 5.25 13.12
C ALA A 29 -4.45 5.82 14.44
N LEU A 30 -3.52 5.11 15.08
CA LEU A 30 -2.95 5.57 16.34
C LEU A 30 -2.41 6.97 16.07
N PRO A 31 -2.94 8.03 16.72
CA PRO A 31 -2.31 9.33 16.63
C PRO A 31 -0.90 9.13 17.16
N GLN A 32 0.10 9.31 16.29
CA GLN A 32 1.50 9.23 16.69
C GLN A 32 1.77 10.40 17.64
N THR A 33 1.48 10.19 18.92
CA THR A 33 2.10 10.96 19.99
C THR A 33 3.61 10.79 19.83
N CYS A 34 4.41 11.75 20.30
CA CYS A 34 5.88 11.66 20.36
C CYS A 34 6.41 10.46 21.17
N SER A 35 5.55 9.49 21.52
CA SER A 35 5.83 8.22 22.17
C SER A 35 5.67 7.09 21.14
N GLY A 36 6.66 6.95 20.27
CA GLY A 36 6.87 5.81 19.37
C GLY A 36 8.37 5.58 19.19
N TYR A 37 8.81 4.33 19.03
CA TYR A 37 10.23 3.96 19.18
C TYR A 37 11.19 4.76 18.27
N ASP A 38 10.84 4.98 17.00
CA ASP A 38 11.67 5.76 16.07
C ASP A 38 11.20 7.21 15.92
N ALA A 39 9.90 7.47 16.12
CA ALA A 39 9.30 8.80 16.01
C ALA A 39 9.63 9.73 17.19
N ALA A 40 10.18 9.19 18.28
CA ALA A 40 10.47 9.92 19.51
C ALA A 40 11.89 10.50 19.61
N PHE A 41 12.86 9.97 18.85
CA PHE A 41 14.28 10.28 19.07
C PHE A 41 14.95 10.89 17.85
N ALA A 42 15.82 11.87 18.10
CA ALA A 42 16.73 12.40 17.10
C ALA A 42 17.74 11.32 16.66
N PRO A 43 18.25 11.37 15.41
CA PRO A 43 19.23 10.40 14.94
C PRO A 43 20.52 10.46 15.77
N SER A 44 21.11 9.30 16.04
CA SER A 44 22.40 9.18 16.71
C SER A 44 23.53 8.90 15.71
N LYS A 45 24.79 9.00 16.17
CA LYS A 45 25.95 8.58 15.34
C LYS A 45 25.94 7.10 14.96
N ARG A 46 25.18 6.26 15.67
CA ARG A 46 25.01 4.83 15.39
C ARG A 46 23.89 4.54 14.38
N ALA A 47 23.08 5.54 14.02
CA ALA A 47 22.19 5.42 12.87
C ALA A 47 23.03 5.53 11.59
N ASP A 48 23.80 4.48 11.30
CA ASP A 48 24.87 4.47 10.32
C ASP A 48 24.82 3.27 9.34
N SER A 49 25.89 3.06 8.57
CA SER A 49 25.95 2.02 7.53
C SER A 49 25.79 0.60 8.07
N GLN A 50 26.10 0.33 9.34
CA GLN A 50 25.87 -0.99 9.95
C GLN A 50 24.39 -1.31 10.09
N HIS A 51 23.54 -0.29 10.18
CA HIS A 51 22.08 -0.41 10.31
C HIS A 51 21.38 -0.03 8.99
N GLY A 52 22.09 -0.10 7.86
CA GLY A 52 21.52 0.10 6.53
C GLY A 52 21.19 1.56 6.17
N PHE A 53 21.69 2.55 6.92
CA PHE A 53 21.54 3.96 6.55
C PHE A 53 22.52 4.37 5.43
N LYS A 54 22.09 5.32 4.60
CA LYS A 54 22.87 5.87 3.48
C LYS A 54 22.85 7.39 3.50
N VAL A 55 23.75 8.01 2.75
CA VAL A 55 23.70 9.46 2.49
C VAL A 55 22.34 9.78 1.83
N ASP A 56 21.78 10.92 2.20
CA ASP A 56 20.46 11.42 1.81
C ASP A 56 19.25 10.69 2.41
N ASP A 57 19.44 9.64 3.23
CA ASP A 57 18.35 9.07 4.03
C ASP A 57 17.73 10.16 4.91
N LEU A 58 16.41 10.18 4.97
CA LEU A 58 15.64 11.06 5.85
C LEU A 58 15.35 10.39 7.19
N TRP A 59 15.34 11.21 8.22
CA TRP A 59 14.86 10.84 9.56
C TRP A 59 13.84 11.86 10.01
N GLN A 60 12.69 11.43 10.50
CA GLN A 60 11.69 12.31 11.10
C GLN A 60 11.42 11.88 12.54
N ALA A 61 11.46 12.84 13.45
CA ALA A 61 11.06 12.62 14.84
C ALA A 61 10.58 13.93 15.47
N CYS A 62 9.47 13.86 16.21
CA CYS A 62 8.91 15.00 16.97
C CYS A 62 8.77 16.29 16.14
N GLY A 63 8.30 16.19 14.90
CA GLY A 63 8.11 17.34 14.02
C GLY A 63 9.40 17.97 13.47
N THR A 64 10.54 17.31 13.65
CA THR A 64 11.82 17.69 13.03
C THR A 64 12.23 16.64 12.01
N VAL A 65 12.84 17.08 10.92
CA VAL A 65 13.44 16.20 9.90
C VAL A 65 14.94 16.44 9.81
N TRP A 66 15.70 15.36 9.61
CA TRP A 66 17.13 15.37 9.33
C TRP A 66 17.41 14.63 8.03
N THR A 67 18.53 14.97 7.40
CA THR A 67 19.12 14.20 6.29
C THR A 67 20.51 13.70 6.68
N ALA A 68 20.86 12.49 6.27
CA ALA A 68 22.19 11.95 6.45
C ALA A 68 23.18 12.58 5.46
N VAL A 69 24.15 13.35 5.96
CA VAL A 69 25.15 14.05 5.12
C VAL A 69 26.39 13.20 4.89
N SER A 70 26.74 12.38 5.88
CA SER A 70 27.77 11.35 5.74
C SER A 70 27.39 10.14 6.57
N VAL A 71 27.66 8.95 6.02
CA VAL A 71 27.37 7.70 6.70
C VAL A 71 28.57 6.78 6.59
N SER A 72 29.12 6.41 7.74
CA SER A 72 30.20 5.43 7.87
C SER A 72 30.03 4.68 9.18
N ARG A 73 30.68 3.52 9.31
CA ARG A 73 30.56 2.64 10.48
C ARG A 73 30.80 3.40 11.80
N ASN A 74 29.82 3.40 12.70
CA ASN A 74 29.79 4.12 13.99
C ASN A 74 29.93 5.65 13.91
N ALA A 75 29.77 6.23 12.71
CA ALA A 75 30.00 7.64 12.45
C ALA A 75 29.10 8.15 11.32
N ALA A 76 27.80 8.25 11.61
CA ALA A 76 26.87 9.03 10.79
C ALA A 76 26.79 10.49 11.24
N ASN A 77 26.69 11.40 10.28
CA ASN A 77 26.42 12.81 10.50
C ASN A 77 25.05 13.17 9.91
N TRP A 78 24.17 13.65 10.77
CA TRP A 78 22.80 14.02 10.41
C TRP A 78 22.61 15.52 10.54
N GLN A 79 22.14 16.14 9.47
CA GLN A 79 21.88 17.57 9.42
C GLN A 79 20.37 17.83 9.53
N LYS A 80 19.99 18.69 10.46
CA LYS A 80 18.61 19.14 10.60
C LYS A 80 18.21 19.98 9.38
N LEU A 81 17.09 19.63 8.77
CA LEU A 81 16.50 20.38 7.66
C LEU A 81 15.59 21.49 8.19
N GLN A 82 15.59 22.64 7.52
CA GLN A 82 14.69 23.75 7.81
C GLN A 82 13.48 23.66 6.87
N ILE A 83 12.40 23.09 7.38
CA ILE A 83 11.15 22.94 6.64
C ILE A 83 10.20 24.07 7.06
N THR A 84 9.85 24.92 6.10
CA THR A 84 9.01 26.12 6.30
C THR A 84 7.78 26.13 5.39
N GLY A 85 7.71 25.23 4.40
CA GLY A 85 6.62 25.14 3.43
C GLY A 85 6.01 23.74 3.37
N LEU A 86 4.91 23.65 2.64
CA LEU A 86 4.24 22.40 2.28
C LEU A 86 4.96 21.73 1.10
N PRO A 87 4.71 20.43 0.85
CA PRO A 87 5.55 19.65 -0.06
C PRO A 87 5.74 20.29 -1.43
N THR A 88 4.67 20.80 -2.04
CA THR A 88 4.71 21.36 -3.39
C THR A 88 5.48 22.67 -3.48
N ASP A 89 5.56 23.45 -2.40
CA ASP A 89 6.25 24.75 -2.39
C ASP A 89 7.74 24.61 -2.76
N TYR A 90 8.31 23.43 -2.51
CA TYR A 90 9.72 23.13 -2.80
C TYR A 90 10.01 22.80 -4.26
N LEU A 91 8.99 22.49 -5.08
CA LEU A 91 9.22 22.12 -6.48
C LEU A 91 9.30 23.34 -7.41
N GLY A 92 8.87 24.51 -6.94
CA GLY A 92 8.96 25.79 -7.67
C GLY A 92 7.87 25.98 -8.74
N GLU A 93 8.08 26.94 -9.63
CA GLU A 93 7.07 27.37 -10.64
C GLU A 93 6.78 26.31 -11.71
N GLY A 94 7.57 25.24 -11.80
CA GLY A 94 7.40 24.16 -12.76
C GLY A 94 6.23 23.22 -12.47
N VAL A 95 5.56 23.36 -11.32
CA VAL A 95 4.41 22.53 -10.93
C VAL A 95 3.22 22.81 -11.85
N VAL A 96 2.74 21.77 -12.52
CA VAL A 96 1.58 21.85 -13.42
C VAL A 96 0.31 21.32 -12.79
N PHE A 97 0.42 20.50 -11.75
CA PHE A 97 -0.69 20.02 -10.94
C PHE A 97 -0.22 19.70 -9.53
N SER A 98 -1.03 20.05 -8.54
CA SER A 98 -0.90 19.57 -7.17
C SER A 98 -2.29 19.43 -6.57
N GLY A 99 -2.64 18.30 -5.96
CA GLY A 99 -3.98 18.11 -5.44
C GLY A 99 -4.13 16.84 -4.61
N GLY A 100 -5.24 16.70 -3.91
CA GLY A 100 -5.52 15.56 -3.04
C GLY A 100 -6.48 15.92 -1.92
N THR A 101 -6.48 15.12 -0.86
CA THR A 101 -7.31 15.32 0.34
C THR A 101 -6.67 16.23 1.38
N THR A 102 -5.40 16.60 1.18
CA THR A 102 -4.67 17.52 2.06
C THR A 102 -4.14 18.72 1.28
N ARG A 103 -3.87 19.82 2.00
CA ARG A 103 -3.22 21.00 1.44
C ARG A 103 -1.74 20.70 1.16
N LEU A 104 -1.32 20.89 -0.07
CA LEU A 104 0.05 20.64 -0.54
C LEU A 104 0.80 21.92 -0.94
N VAL A 105 0.09 23.04 -1.11
CA VAL A 105 0.63 24.36 -1.49
C VAL A 105 0.30 25.39 -0.42
N SER A 106 1.30 26.14 0.04
CA SER A 106 1.11 27.19 1.04
C SER A 106 0.18 28.28 0.52
N GLY A 107 -0.79 28.67 1.35
CA GLY A 107 -1.77 29.70 1.01
C GLY A 107 -2.93 29.23 0.14
N TYR A 108 -2.94 27.97 -0.31
CA TYR A 108 -4.12 27.42 -0.99
C TYR A 108 -5.32 27.37 -0.04
N VAL A 109 -6.43 27.94 -0.49
CA VAL A 109 -7.76 27.86 0.13
C VAL A 109 -8.75 27.59 -0.99
N GLY A 110 -9.51 26.51 -0.88
CA GLY A 110 -10.41 26.13 -1.95
C GLY A 110 -10.98 24.73 -1.82
N PRO A 111 -11.73 24.30 -2.84
CA PRO A 111 -12.24 22.94 -2.94
C PRO A 111 -11.10 21.92 -3.07
N ALA A 112 -11.26 20.75 -2.46
CA ALA A 112 -10.34 19.61 -2.62
C ALA A 112 -10.85 18.65 -3.69
N LEU A 113 -12.12 18.25 -3.58
CA LEU A 113 -12.74 17.19 -4.38
C LEU A 113 -14.17 17.54 -4.80
N ASP A 114 -14.60 17.03 -5.95
CA ASP A 114 -16.03 16.77 -6.20
C ASP A 114 -16.27 15.27 -6.02
N VAL A 115 -17.33 14.93 -5.28
CA VAL A 115 -17.63 13.56 -4.85
C VAL A 115 -19.11 13.24 -5.09
N ARG A 116 -19.38 12.05 -5.61
CA ARG A 116 -20.72 11.48 -5.73
C ARG A 116 -21.04 10.69 -4.45
N LEU A 117 -22.13 11.05 -3.79
CA LEU A 117 -22.64 10.39 -2.58
C LEU A 117 -24.06 9.87 -2.81
N SER A 118 -24.43 8.78 -2.13
CA SER A 118 -25.84 8.44 -1.93
C SER A 118 -26.32 9.09 -0.63
N LEU A 119 -27.32 9.96 -0.74
CA LEU A 119 -27.96 10.62 0.40
C LEU A 119 -29.46 10.42 0.29
N HIS A 120 -30.05 9.73 1.26
CA HIS A 120 -31.48 9.40 1.30
C HIS A 120 -31.94 8.65 0.03
N GLY A 121 -31.13 7.73 -0.46
CA GLY A 121 -31.39 6.93 -1.66
C GLY A 121 -31.25 7.71 -2.97
N GLN A 122 -30.69 8.93 -2.95
CA GLN A 122 -30.46 9.76 -4.14
C GLN A 122 -28.97 10.01 -4.34
N SER A 123 -28.52 9.85 -5.58
CA SER A 123 -27.15 10.22 -5.97
C SER A 123 -27.01 11.74 -6.05
N GLN A 124 -26.10 12.31 -5.29
CA GLN A 124 -25.81 13.74 -5.26
C GLN A 124 -24.31 13.99 -5.47
N VAL A 125 -23.98 15.01 -6.26
CA VAL A 125 -22.60 15.48 -6.39
C VAL A 125 -22.39 16.64 -5.44
N VAL A 126 -21.40 16.53 -4.57
CA VAL A 126 -21.03 17.55 -3.59
C VAL A 126 -19.57 17.93 -3.74
N THR A 127 -19.25 19.19 -3.46
CA THR A 127 -17.86 19.67 -3.41
C THR A 127 -17.37 19.68 -1.97
N LEU A 128 -16.25 19.02 -1.71
CA LEU A 128 -15.63 18.95 -0.40
C LEU A 128 -14.44 19.92 -0.34
N PRO A 129 -14.45 20.93 0.55
CA PRO A 129 -13.33 21.85 0.71
C PRO A 129 -12.22 21.30 1.60
N LEU A 130 -11.06 21.96 1.57
CA LEU A 130 -10.08 21.84 2.65
C LEU A 130 -10.45 22.76 3.81
N THR A 131 -10.23 22.30 5.05
CA THR A 131 -10.35 23.12 6.26
C THR A 131 -9.21 24.15 6.32
N GLN A 132 -9.27 25.06 7.29
CA GLN A 132 -8.22 26.06 7.51
C GLN A 132 -6.87 25.41 7.84
N GLU A 133 -6.92 24.29 8.56
CA GLU A 133 -5.77 23.45 8.94
C GLU A 133 -5.19 22.71 7.73
N GLY A 134 -5.97 22.55 6.65
CA GLY A 134 -5.53 21.91 5.40
C GLY A 134 -5.91 20.44 5.26
N HIS A 135 -6.89 19.97 6.03
CA HIS A 135 -7.46 18.62 5.93
C HIS A 135 -8.74 18.63 5.10
N LEU A 136 -9.16 17.49 4.55
CA LEU A 136 -10.46 17.37 3.89
C LEU A 136 -11.60 17.59 4.89
N ASP A 137 -12.56 18.45 4.58
CA ASP A 137 -13.79 18.56 5.36
C ASP A 137 -14.71 17.35 5.08
N SER A 138 -14.58 16.32 5.90
CA SER A 138 -15.27 15.04 5.73
C SER A 138 -16.67 14.97 6.37
N ARG A 139 -17.23 16.09 6.88
CA ARG A 139 -18.54 16.09 7.55
C ARG A 139 -19.68 15.57 6.66
N LEU A 140 -19.62 15.81 5.36
CA LEU A 140 -20.62 15.29 4.40
C LEU A 140 -20.41 13.80 4.10
N LEU A 141 -19.17 13.29 4.17
CA LEU A 141 -18.88 11.87 3.97
C LEU A 141 -19.54 11.00 5.04
N GLN A 142 -19.70 11.55 6.25
CA GLN A 142 -20.35 10.88 7.38
C GLN A 142 -21.88 10.84 7.27
N GLN A 143 -22.47 11.59 6.34
CA GLN A 143 -23.92 11.66 6.13
C GLN A 143 -24.40 10.69 5.04
N ARG A 144 -23.48 10.00 4.35
CA ARG A 144 -23.80 9.04 3.28
C ARG A 144 -24.65 7.88 3.78
N ASP A 145 -25.49 7.35 2.90
CA ASP A 145 -26.30 6.17 3.20
C ASP A 145 -25.40 4.98 3.58
N ALA A 146 -25.80 4.23 4.60
CA ALA A 146 -25.03 3.08 5.07
C ALA A 146 -24.84 2.03 3.96
N GLY A 147 -23.62 1.48 3.84
CA GLY A 147 -23.29 0.51 2.81
C GLY A 147 -23.05 1.12 1.42
N THR A 148 -22.98 2.43 1.30
CA THR A 148 -22.60 3.13 0.05
C THR A 148 -21.22 3.75 0.16
N SER A 149 -20.55 3.87 -0.98
CA SER A 149 -19.23 4.50 -1.10
C SER A 149 -19.33 5.93 -1.62
N ALA A 150 -18.30 6.72 -1.33
CA ALA A 150 -18.17 8.08 -1.81
C ALA A 150 -17.19 8.15 -2.99
N THR A 151 -17.73 8.24 -4.21
CA THR A 151 -16.92 8.18 -5.44
C THR A 151 -16.36 9.54 -5.83
N VAL A 152 -15.04 9.65 -5.96
CA VAL A 152 -14.37 10.90 -6.38
C VAL A 152 -14.52 11.08 -7.88
N LEU A 153 -15.06 12.24 -8.27
CA LEU A 153 -15.23 12.63 -9.68
C LEU A 153 -14.16 13.59 -10.16
N LYS A 154 -13.61 14.39 -9.24
CA LYS A 154 -12.64 15.43 -9.55
C LYS A 154 -11.70 15.67 -8.38
N VAL A 155 -10.42 15.87 -8.68
CA VAL A 155 -9.42 16.41 -7.75
C VAL A 155 -9.04 17.81 -8.21
N TYR A 156 -9.24 18.79 -7.34
CA TYR A 156 -8.93 20.18 -7.64
C TYR A 156 -7.42 20.43 -7.63
N ASP A 157 -7.01 21.39 -8.46
CA ASP A 157 -5.62 21.76 -8.67
C ASP A 157 -5.30 22.94 -7.76
N GLN A 158 -4.42 22.68 -6.81
CA GLN A 158 -3.91 23.62 -5.81
C GLN A 158 -2.76 24.48 -6.35
N SER A 159 -2.19 24.13 -7.51
CA SER A 159 -1.08 24.90 -8.12
C SER A 159 -1.54 26.22 -8.76
N GLY A 160 -2.85 26.40 -8.95
CA GLY A 160 -3.43 27.61 -9.57
C GLY A 160 -3.49 27.57 -11.10
N HIS A 161 -3.05 26.49 -11.75
CA HIS A 161 -3.08 26.36 -13.21
C HIS A 161 -4.43 25.87 -13.76
N GLY A 162 -5.35 25.44 -12.89
CA GLY A 162 -6.68 24.95 -13.29
C GLY A 162 -6.64 23.56 -13.95
N ASN A 163 -5.55 22.83 -13.80
CA ASN A 163 -5.35 21.51 -14.38
C ASN A 163 -5.97 20.40 -13.52
N HIS A 164 -7.26 20.54 -13.20
CA HIS A 164 -7.98 19.58 -12.37
C HIS A 164 -7.92 18.16 -12.97
N LEU A 165 -7.79 17.17 -12.10
CA LEU A 165 -7.88 15.77 -12.50
C LEU A 165 -9.34 15.34 -12.49
N LEU A 166 -9.77 14.71 -13.57
CA LEU A 166 -11.14 14.20 -13.72
C LEU A 166 -11.12 12.68 -13.71
N ALA A 167 -12.06 12.08 -12.98
CA ALA A 167 -12.27 10.65 -13.05
C ALA A 167 -12.70 10.24 -14.45
N THR A 168 -12.36 9.02 -14.84
CA THR A 168 -12.78 8.48 -16.13
C THR A 168 -14.29 8.25 -16.12
N THR A 169 -15.03 8.94 -16.99
CA THR A 169 -16.50 8.80 -17.07
C THR A 169 -16.91 7.35 -17.30
N GLY A 170 -17.78 6.82 -16.44
CA GLY A 170 -18.25 5.42 -16.49
C GLY A 170 -17.26 4.42 -15.89
N LYS A 171 -16.14 4.89 -15.34
CA LYS A 171 -15.10 4.12 -14.63
C LYS A 171 -14.61 4.89 -13.39
N GLU A 172 -15.51 5.62 -12.74
CA GLU A 172 -15.21 6.30 -11.49
C GLU A 172 -15.18 5.29 -10.34
N VAL A 173 -13.97 4.86 -9.96
CA VAL A 173 -13.73 3.78 -8.98
C VAL A 173 -13.00 4.27 -7.73
N VAL A 174 -12.55 5.53 -7.74
CA VAL A 174 -11.78 6.12 -6.65
C VAL A 174 -12.75 6.44 -5.52
N HIS A 175 -12.49 5.96 -4.32
CA HIS A 175 -13.29 6.31 -3.14
C HIS A 175 -12.55 7.30 -2.23
N VAL A 176 -13.30 7.98 -1.36
CA VAL A 176 -12.77 8.81 -0.27
C VAL A 176 -13.59 8.60 1.00
N GLY A 177 -12.94 8.64 2.17
CA GLY A 177 -13.64 8.43 3.45
C GLY A 177 -13.90 6.96 3.79
N GLU A 178 -13.22 6.04 3.11
CA GLU A 178 -13.20 4.61 3.42
C GLU A 178 -11.96 4.25 4.26
N VAL A 179 -10.83 4.91 3.99
CA VAL A 179 -9.55 4.68 4.66
C VAL A 179 -8.82 5.99 4.93
N LYS A 180 -7.97 5.96 5.96
CA LYS A 180 -7.11 7.07 6.35
C LYS A 180 -5.64 6.72 6.23
N VAL A 181 -4.85 7.72 5.90
CA VAL A 181 -3.39 7.65 5.93
C VAL A 181 -2.93 8.67 6.96
N GLY A 182 -2.46 8.18 8.11
CA GLY A 182 -2.30 9.05 9.28
C GLY A 182 -3.67 9.54 9.76
N GLN A 183 -3.87 10.86 9.81
CA GLN A 183 -5.14 11.45 10.27
C GLN A 183 -6.07 11.83 9.10
N ASP A 184 -5.57 11.79 7.88
CA ASP A 184 -6.24 12.31 6.70
C ASP A 184 -7.01 11.23 5.95
N GLU A 185 -8.21 11.58 5.47
CA GLU A 185 -8.95 10.76 4.50
C GLU A 185 -8.08 10.56 3.26
N ALA A 186 -8.04 9.34 2.71
CA ALA A 186 -7.27 9.07 1.51
C ALA A 186 -8.18 8.91 0.28
N LEU A 187 -7.66 9.27 -0.88
CA LEU A 187 -8.10 8.71 -2.15
C LEU A 187 -7.70 7.24 -2.14
N SER A 188 -8.68 6.36 -2.29
CA SER A 188 -8.48 4.91 -2.17
C SER A 188 -9.04 4.16 -3.36
N TRP A 189 -8.34 3.09 -3.69
CA TRP A 189 -8.70 2.11 -4.70
C TRP A 189 -8.48 0.74 -4.09
N GLY A 190 -8.99 -0.30 -4.71
CA GLY A 190 -8.78 -1.66 -4.27
C GLY A 190 -9.34 -2.60 -5.31
N GLU A 191 -9.27 -3.88 -5.01
CA GLU A 191 -9.71 -4.90 -5.94
C GLU A 191 -11.17 -4.75 -6.33
N ALA A 192 -12.02 -4.66 -5.32
CA ALA A 192 -13.46 -4.61 -5.52
C ALA A 192 -13.94 -3.27 -6.11
N ASN A 193 -13.10 -2.21 -6.08
CA ASN A 193 -13.43 -0.93 -6.70
C ASN A 193 -13.46 -1.04 -8.23
N GLY A 194 -12.59 -1.88 -8.79
CA GLY A 194 -12.39 -2.03 -10.22
C GLY A 194 -11.41 -1.03 -10.83
N PRO A 195 -11.21 -1.10 -12.15
CA PRO A 195 -10.21 -0.31 -12.86
C PRO A 195 -10.59 1.15 -13.03
N GLY A 196 -9.64 2.05 -12.79
CA GLY A 196 -9.85 3.49 -12.99
C GLY A 196 -9.02 4.38 -12.07
N GLY A 197 -9.41 5.65 -12.01
CA GLY A 197 -8.49 6.76 -11.69
C GLY A 197 -8.75 7.95 -12.61
N PHE A 198 -7.70 8.75 -12.84
CA PHE A 198 -7.81 10.09 -13.37
C PHE A 198 -7.10 10.30 -14.70
N VAL A 199 -7.78 11.00 -15.60
CA VAL A 199 -7.21 11.40 -16.88
C VAL A 199 -6.48 12.73 -16.72
N LEU A 200 -5.24 12.79 -17.21
CA LEU A 200 -4.52 14.05 -17.34
C LEU A 200 -5.12 14.88 -18.49
N PRO A 201 -5.40 16.18 -18.29
CA PRO A 201 -5.88 17.04 -19.37
C PRO A 201 -5.01 16.92 -20.62
N SER A 202 -5.62 16.78 -21.80
CA SER A 202 -4.86 16.66 -23.06
C SER A 202 -4.02 17.91 -23.36
N SER A 203 -4.35 19.05 -22.78
CA SER A 203 -3.55 20.28 -22.85
C SER A 203 -2.32 20.26 -21.94
N MET A 204 -2.28 19.39 -20.93
CA MET A 204 -1.16 19.27 -20.00
C MET A 204 0.05 18.67 -20.70
N LYS A 205 1.19 19.35 -20.59
CA LYS A 205 2.46 18.92 -21.16
C LYS A 205 3.50 18.87 -20.05
N VAL A 206 4.27 17.79 -20.05
CA VAL A 206 5.46 17.66 -19.21
C VAL A 206 6.67 17.35 -20.09
N SER A 207 7.81 17.93 -19.73
CA SER A 207 9.08 17.72 -20.41
C SER A 207 9.48 16.26 -20.28
N ALA A 208 9.75 15.58 -21.39
CA ALA A 208 10.09 14.17 -21.32
C ALA A 208 11.43 13.92 -20.58
N ASN A 209 12.34 14.90 -20.63
CA ASN A 209 13.69 14.82 -20.05
C ASN A 209 13.88 15.67 -18.79
N ASN A 210 12.83 16.30 -18.27
CA ASN A 210 12.88 17.09 -17.05
C ASN A 210 11.51 17.18 -16.37
N PHE A 211 10.91 16.07 -15.92
CA PHE A 211 9.64 16.11 -15.16
C PHE A 211 9.79 15.57 -13.75
N PHE A 212 8.81 15.82 -12.90
CA PHE A 212 8.64 15.16 -11.60
C PHE A 212 7.18 14.74 -11.41
N PHE A 213 6.96 13.50 -10.96
CA PHE A 213 5.69 13.02 -10.45
C PHE A 213 5.90 12.48 -9.03
N GLY A 214 5.01 12.82 -8.12
CA GLY A 214 5.04 12.36 -6.74
C GLY A 214 3.64 12.06 -6.20
N THR A 215 3.56 11.03 -5.35
CA THR A 215 2.38 10.71 -4.55
C THR A 215 2.76 10.74 -3.07
N ILE A 216 1.84 11.24 -2.25
CA ILE A 216 1.93 11.24 -0.79
C ILE A 216 0.82 10.32 -0.30
N GLY A 217 1.18 9.30 0.47
CA GLY A 217 0.22 8.24 0.79
C GLY A 217 0.90 6.90 1.04
N GLY A 218 0.33 5.84 0.49
CA GLY A 218 0.92 4.51 0.43
C GLY A 218 0.29 3.68 -0.70
N PHE A 219 0.67 2.41 -0.71
CA PHE A 219 0.14 1.38 -1.61
C PHE A 219 -0.20 0.16 -0.77
N SER A 220 -1.27 -0.59 -1.03
CA SER A 220 -1.53 -1.82 -0.24
C SER A 220 -0.89 -3.08 -0.81
N SER A 221 -0.38 -3.03 -2.05
CA SER A 221 0.40 -4.10 -2.67
C SER A 221 1.58 -3.56 -3.49
N SER A 222 2.69 -4.29 -3.47
CA SER A 222 3.93 -4.00 -4.19
C SER A 222 4.13 -4.89 -5.42
N ASN A 223 3.17 -5.78 -5.70
CA ASN A 223 3.21 -6.72 -6.80
C ASN A 223 1.81 -6.88 -7.39
N SER A 224 1.70 -7.65 -8.47
CA SER A 224 0.41 -7.96 -9.10
C SER A 224 0.55 -8.94 -10.26
N GLY A 225 -0.54 -9.61 -10.60
CA GLY A 225 -0.65 -10.63 -11.65
C GLY A 225 -0.45 -10.16 -13.10
N HIS A 226 -0.39 -11.15 -14.01
CA HIS A 226 -0.43 -10.91 -15.46
C HIS A 226 -1.68 -10.12 -15.87
N ALA A 227 -1.50 -9.12 -16.74
CA ALA A 227 -2.50 -8.13 -17.18
C ALA A 227 -3.02 -7.17 -16.09
N ALA A 228 -2.40 -7.24 -14.91
CA ALA A 228 -2.89 -6.65 -13.68
C ALA A 228 -1.88 -5.72 -12.99
N TYR A 229 -0.93 -5.15 -13.72
CA TYR A 229 0.11 -4.34 -13.08
C TYR A 229 -0.36 -2.94 -12.68
N PRO A 230 0.06 -2.43 -11.51
CA PRO A 230 -0.40 -1.17 -10.98
C PRO A 230 0.33 -0.09 -11.75
N VAL A 231 -0.36 0.75 -12.51
CA VAL A 231 0.27 1.80 -13.33
C VAL A 231 0.04 3.18 -12.69
N PRO A 232 0.69 3.53 -11.56
CA PRO A 232 0.41 4.80 -10.88
C PRO A 232 0.58 6.03 -11.77
N LEU A 233 1.37 5.91 -12.83
CA LEU A 233 1.62 6.97 -13.79
C LEU A 233 1.75 6.43 -15.22
N LEU A 234 0.99 7.04 -16.13
CA LEU A 234 1.23 7.04 -17.56
C LEU A 234 1.31 8.50 -18.04
N LEU A 235 2.41 8.88 -18.69
CA LEU A 235 2.58 10.19 -19.30
C LEU A 235 2.65 10.04 -20.82
N GLY A 236 1.90 10.88 -21.54
CA GLY A 236 1.70 10.74 -22.99
C GLY A 236 0.38 10.03 -23.31
N GLN A 237 0.03 9.93 -24.59
CA GLN A 237 -1.13 9.13 -25.02
C GLN A 237 -0.69 7.68 -25.21
N GLY A 238 -1.32 6.73 -24.52
CA GLY A 238 -0.98 5.31 -24.66
C GLY A 238 -1.16 4.80 -26.09
N GLY A 239 -0.22 3.98 -26.56
CA GLY A 239 -0.19 3.48 -27.93
C GLY A 239 0.29 4.50 -28.96
N ALA A 240 0.69 5.71 -28.55
CA ALA A 240 1.21 6.74 -29.45
C ALA A 240 2.71 6.60 -29.75
N GLY A 241 3.40 5.63 -29.12
CA GLY A 241 4.84 5.39 -29.35
C GLY A 241 5.74 6.45 -28.71
N HIS A 242 5.19 7.29 -27.83
CA HIS A 242 5.87 8.36 -27.09
C HIS A 242 5.31 8.46 -25.67
N GLU A 243 5.18 7.32 -24.99
CA GLU A 243 4.61 7.22 -23.65
C GLU A 243 5.67 6.81 -22.61
N LEU A 244 5.47 7.23 -21.37
CA LEU A 244 6.18 6.69 -20.21
C LEU A 244 5.15 6.03 -19.30
N LYS A 245 5.44 4.83 -18.81
CA LYS A 245 4.64 4.16 -17.78
C LYS A 245 5.53 3.73 -16.64
N VAL A 246 5.02 3.82 -15.43
CA VAL A 246 5.63 3.22 -14.25
C VAL A 246 4.68 2.17 -13.72
N TYR A 247 5.16 0.98 -13.41
CA TYR A 247 4.34 -0.09 -12.83
C TYR A 247 5.11 -1.03 -11.92
N PHE A 248 4.40 -1.86 -11.16
CA PHE A 248 4.98 -2.76 -10.15
C PHE A 248 4.76 -4.24 -10.51
N GLY A 249 5.72 -5.12 -10.20
CA GLY A 249 5.63 -6.58 -10.38
C GLY A 249 5.82 -7.12 -11.81
N GLY A 250 5.44 -6.32 -12.80
CA GLY A 250 5.61 -6.59 -14.21
C GLY A 250 5.03 -7.93 -14.68
N TYR A 251 5.49 -8.41 -15.84
CA TYR A 251 5.04 -9.71 -16.38
C TYR A 251 5.61 -10.91 -15.61
N GLN A 252 6.60 -10.70 -14.76
CA GLN A 252 7.31 -11.78 -14.05
C GLN A 252 6.85 -11.97 -12.61
N LEU A 253 5.92 -11.13 -12.13
CA LEU A 253 5.44 -11.15 -10.73
C LEU A 253 6.60 -10.95 -9.74
N ASP A 254 7.59 -10.15 -10.13
CA ASP A 254 8.90 -10.08 -9.47
C ASP A 254 8.92 -9.12 -8.27
N GLY A 255 7.87 -8.31 -8.11
CA GLY A 255 7.70 -7.30 -7.06
C GLY A 255 8.53 -6.02 -7.24
N PHE A 256 9.27 -5.86 -8.33
CA PHE A 256 10.06 -4.66 -8.57
C PHE A 256 9.24 -3.54 -9.19
N VAL A 257 9.77 -2.32 -9.15
CA VAL A 257 9.25 -1.19 -9.93
C VAL A 257 9.86 -1.22 -11.32
N HIS A 258 9.01 -1.09 -12.32
CA HIS A 258 9.35 -1.06 -13.73
C HIS A 258 9.06 0.32 -14.30
N VAL A 259 9.87 0.73 -15.26
CA VAL A 259 9.61 1.91 -16.09
C VAL A 259 9.63 1.47 -17.55
N SER A 260 8.55 1.73 -18.27
CA SER A 260 8.49 1.49 -19.71
C SER A 260 8.49 2.79 -20.48
N ASP A 261 9.26 2.84 -21.56
CA ASP A 261 9.18 3.85 -22.60
C ASP A 261 9.26 3.17 -23.99
N PRO A 262 9.17 3.90 -25.12
CA PRO A 262 9.16 3.29 -26.46
C PRO A 262 10.45 2.54 -26.83
N PHE A 263 11.55 2.78 -26.11
CA PHE A 263 12.86 2.18 -26.37
C PHE A 263 13.17 1.03 -25.42
N ASN A 264 12.67 1.10 -24.19
CA ASN A 264 12.75 0.03 -23.22
C ASN A 264 11.36 -0.23 -22.61
N PRO A 265 10.60 -1.21 -23.16
CA PRO A 265 9.21 -1.43 -22.75
C PRO A 265 9.09 -2.11 -21.38
N ASP A 266 10.18 -2.56 -20.75
CA ASP A 266 10.15 -3.26 -19.46
C ASP A 266 11.46 -3.09 -18.67
N GLN A 267 11.79 -1.86 -18.28
CA GLN A 267 13.00 -1.60 -17.49
C GLN A 267 12.76 -1.88 -16.01
N ILE A 268 13.25 -3.02 -15.53
CA ILE A 268 13.22 -3.40 -14.11
C ILE A 268 14.21 -2.52 -13.33
N LEU A 269 13.71 -1.82 -12.31
CA LEU A 269 14.54 -1.06 -11.38
C LEU A 269 14.74 -1.85 -10.09
N ASN A 270 15.93 -1.77 -9.50
CA ASN A 270 16.22 -2.39 -8.20
C ASN A 270 15.56 -1.64 -7.03
N LEU A 271 14.23 -1.50 -7.05
CA LEU A 271 13.40 -0.84 -6.06
C LEU A 271 12.10 -1.63 -5.94
N VAL A 272 11.69 -1.93 -4.71
CA VAL A 272 10.37 -2.44 -4.37
C VAL A 272 9.62 -1.29 -3.70
N VAL A 273 8.38 -1.02 -4.14
CA VAL A 273 7.57 0.02 -3.50
C VAL A 273 7.22 -0.39 -2.07
N ASN A 274 7.38 0.52 -1.11
CA ASN A 274 6.99 0.28 0.27
C ASN A 274 5.48 0.52 0.43
N ASN A 275 4.78 -0.37 1.13
CA ASN A 275 3.35 -0.23 1.42
C ASN A 275 3.05 0.61 2.65
N THR A 276 4.05 0.86 3.49
CA THR A 276 3.98 1.84 4.57
C THR A 276 3.77 3.22 3.99
N ASN A 277 3.02 4.05 4.71
CA ASN A 277 2.80 5.44 4.35
C ASN A 277 4.15 6.13 4.09
N SER A 278 4.41 6.47 2.83
CA SER A 278 5.65 7.06 2.33
C SER A 278 5.40 7.82 1.04
N VAL A 279 6.34 8.70 0.67
CA VAL A 279 6.33 9.29 -0.67
C VAL A 279 6.80 8.25 -1.67
N PHE A 280 6.09 8.15 -2.80
CA PHE A 280 6.61 7.57 -4.04
C PHE A 280 6.76 8.65 -5.09
N SER A 281 7.92 8.71 -5.75
CA SER A 281 8.16 9.68 -6.83
C SER A 281 9.00 9.09 -7.95
N ILE A 282 8.73 9.55 -9.17
CA ILE A 282 9.62 9.39 -10.33
C ILE A 282 9.93 10.78 -10.90
N TRP A 283 11.17 11.00 -11.30
CA TRP A 283 11.55 12.19 -12.05
C TRP A 283 12.54 11.85 -13.15
N SER A 284 12.52 12.65 -14.20
CA SER A 284 13.52 12.56 -15.25
C SER A 284 14.47 13.76 -15.18
N HIS A 285 15.73 13.51 -15.51
CA HIS A 285 16.69 14.56 -15.79
C HIS A 285 17.63 14.06 -16.89
N LYS A 286 17.58 14.73 -18.05
CA LYS A 286 18.29 14.32 -19.27
C LYS A 286 17.89 12.90 -19.68
N THR A 287 18.81 11.95 -19.64
CA THR A 287 18.64 10.56 -20.09
C THR A 287 18.41 9.59 -18.94
N THR A 288 18.02 10.10 -17.77
CA THR A 288 17.96 9.33 -16.53
C THR A 288 16.58 9.46 -15.92
N TYR A 289 15.99 8.34 -15.54
CA TYR A 289 14.86 8.29 -14.61
C TYR A 289 15.39 7.98 -13.22
N SER A 290 14.93 8.70 -12.22
CA SER A 290 15.15 8.36 -10.82
C SER A 290 13.81 8.05 -10.19
N VAL A 291 13.75 6.96 -9.43
CA VAL A 291 12.55 6.51 -8.74
C VAL A 291 12.88 6.34 -7.27
N GLN A 292 11.99 6.81 -6.40
CA GLN A 292 12.17 6.78 -4.96
C GLN A 292 10.88 6.37 -4.25
N SER A 293 10.98 5.52 -3.23
CA SER A 293 9.92 5.16 -2.29
C SER A 293 10.48 5.22 -0.87
N GLY A 294 10.02 6.19 -0.08
CA GLY A 294 10.65 6.53 1.21
C GLY A 294 12.14 6.85 1.06
N ASN A 295 13.00 6.17 1.82
CA ASN A 295 14.46 6.31 1.74
C ASN A 295 15.12 5.40 0.67
N THR A 296 14.35 4.61 -0.07
CA THR A 296 14.89 3.73 -1.10
C THR A 296 14.82 4.40 -2.47
N GLN A 297 15.95 4.49 -3.16
CA GLN A 297 16.04 5.06 -4.51
C GLN A 297 16.67 4.05 -5.48
N SER A 298 16.22 4.11 -6.73
CA SER A 298 16.82 3.43 -7.87
C SER A 298 16.82 4.32 -9.11
N VAL A 299 17.63 3.96 -10.09
CA VAL A 299 17.89 4.76 -11.28
C VAL A 299 17.72 3.89 -12.52
N GLY A 300 16.99 4.43 -13.49
CA GLY A 300 16.87 3.88 -14.84
C GLY A 300 17.34 4.88 -15.89
N HIS A 301 17.32 4.46 -17.14
CA HIS A 301 17.78 5.25 -18.28
C HIS A 301 16.71 5.35 -19.35
N THR A 302 16.78 6.41 -20.15
CA THR A 302 15.90 6.61 -21.29
C THR A 302 16.63 7.11 -22.51
N GLN A 303 16.10 6.73 -23.66
CA GLN A 303 16.44 7.29 -24.97
C GLN A 303 15.29 8.12 -25.55
N GLN A 304 14.32 8.52 -24.71
CA GLN A 304 13.17 9.31 -25.11
C GLN A 304 13.62 10.58 -25.82
N SER A 305 13.23 10.68 -27.10
CA SER A 305 13.57 11.80 -27.98
C SER A 305 12.45 12.83 -28.08
N ALA A 306 11.24 12.50 -27.60
CA ALA A 306 10.14 13.45 -27.50
C ALA A 306 10.55 14.64 -26.63
N ALA A 307 10.22 15.86 -27.06
CA ALA A 307 10.44 17.06 -26.24
C ALA A 307 9.47 17.10 -25.04
N PHE A 308 8.23 16.66 -25.27
CA PHE A 308 7.16 16.67 -24.29
C PHE A 308 6.33 15.39 -24.36
N LEU A 309 5.82 14.98 -23.19
CA LEU A 309 4.76 14.00 -23.04
C LEU A 309 3.47 14.78 -22.77
N GLN A 310 2.41 14.50 -23.54
CA GLN A 310 1.17 15.26 -23.51
C GLN A 310 -0.01 14.39 -23.08
N GLY A 311 -0.77 14.87 -22.09
CA GLY A 311 -1.83 14.09 -21.45
C GLY A 311 -1.29 12.85 -20.75
N GLY A 312 -2.16 11.86 -20.60
CA GLY A 312 -1.86 10.60 -19.91
C GLY A 312 -2.86 10.31 -18.81
N TYR A 313 -2.39 9.59 -17.81
CA TYR A 313 -3.25 8.96 -16.82
C TYR A 313 -2.53 8.83 -15.47
N ILE A 314 -3.26 9.06 -14.38
CA ILE A 314 -2.83 8.81 -13.00
C ILE A 314 -3.87 7.92 -12.33
N GLY A 315 -3.44 6.82 -11.72
CA GLY A 315 -4.32 5.89 -11.04
C GLY A 315 -3.95 4.46 -11.39
N TYR A 316 -4.93 3.56 -11.50
CA TYR A 316 -4.68 2.17 -11.86
C TYR A 316 -5.47 1.86 -13.14
N ASN A 317 -4.80 2.00 -14.28
CA ASN A 317 -5.36 1.73 -15.61
C ASN A 317 -4.27 1.25 -16.56
N ALA A 318 -4.64 0.37 -17.48
CA ALA A 318 -3.87 0.13 -18.68
C ALA A 318 -4.75 0.35 -19.92
N ASP A 319 -4.24 1.15 -20.85
CA ASP A 319 -4.77 1.42 -22.20
C ASP A 319 -4.81 0.15 -23.09
N GLY A 320 -5.63 -0.85 -22.74
CA GLY A 320 -5.49 -2.19 -23.32
C GLY A 320 -6.46 -2.63 -24.43
N GLY A 321 -7.59 -1.95 -24.65
CA GLY A 321 -8.64 -2.50 -25.52
C GLY A 321 -9.37 -3.71 -24.92
N GLN A 322 -10.10 -4.47 -25.76
CA GLN A 322 -11.15 -5.44 -25.35
C GLN A 322 -10.68 -6.69 -24.57
N TRP A 323 -9.38 -6.85 -24.29
CA TRP A 323 -8.80 -8.06 -23.70
C TRP A 323 -8.06 -7.83 -22.37
N PHE A 324 -8.41 -6.78 -21.62
CA PHE A 324 -7.77 -6.48 -20.34
C PHE A 324 -8.78 -6.54 -19.19
N GLU A 325 -8.72 -7.64 -18.44
CA GLU A 325 -9.20 -7.70 -17.05
C GLU A 325 -8.06 -7.15 -16.20
N GLN A 326 -8.30 -5.96 -15.63
CA GLN A 326 -7.27 -5.18 -14.97
C GLN A 326 -6.91 -5.67 -13.58
N GLY A 327 -5.78 -5.16 -13.16
CA GLY A 327 -5.15 -5.43 -11.90
C GLY A 327 -5.71 -4.70 -10.72
N PRO A 328 -6.14 -5.43 -9.71
CA PRO A 328 -6.70 -4.89 -8.49
C PRO A 328 -5.59 -4.49 -7.51
N ASN A 329 -4.84 -3.43 -7.82
CA ASN A 329 -3.88 -2.89 -6.87
C ASN A 329 -4.29 -1.48 -6.42
N THR A 330 -3.89 -1.14 -5.20
CA THR A 330 -4.46 -0.09 -4.36
C THR A 330 -3.46 1.04 -4.19
N GLY A 331 -3.89 2.26 -4.56
CA GLY A 331 -3.31 3.50 -4.04
C GLY A 331 -4.06 3.96 -2.81
N LEU A 332 -3.34 4.53 -1.86
CA LEU A 332 -3.90 5.17 -0.67
C LEU A 332 -3.28 6.56 -0.59
N TRP A 333 -3.81 7.51 -1.35
CA TRP A 333 -3.13 8.78 -1.61
C TRP A 333 -3.84 9.97 -0.96
N THR A 334 -3.09 10.78 -0.23
CA THR A 334 -3.55 12.06 0.31
C THR A 334 -3.08 13.25 -0.52
N GLY A 335 -2.11 13.01 -1.42
CA GLY A 335 -1.57 14.02 -2.32
C GLY A 335 -0.98 13.44 -3.60
N ILE A 336 -1.12 14.19 -4.69
CA ILE A 336 -0.61 13.89 -6.03
C ILE A 336 0.00 15.19 -6.57
N VAL A 337 1.21 15.12 -7.12
CA VAL A 337 1.93 16.27 -7.65
C VAL A 337 2.60 15.92 -8.98
N LEU A 338 2.50 16.82 -9.95
CA LEU A 338 3.15 16.74 -11.24
C LEU A 338 3.79 18.08 -11.58
N ALA A 339 5.06 18.04 -11.98
CA ALA A 339 5.82 19.20 -12.43
C ALA A 339 6.48 18.93 -13.78
N ASN A 340 6.44 19.94 -14.65
CA ASN A 340 7.06 19.95 -15.99
C ASN A 340 8.56 20.31 -15.94
N ALA A 341 9.07 20.68 -14.78
CA ALA A 341 10.49 20.92 -14.53
C ALA A 341 10.78 20.87 -13.03
N VAL A 342 11.85 20.18 -12.64
CA VAL A 342 12.47 20.33 -11.32
C VAL A 342 13.97 20.45 -11.53
N ASP A 343 14.52 21.61 -11.17
CA ASP A 343 15.87 22.02 -11.55
C ASP A 343 16.98 21.51 -10.61
N SER A 344 16.64 20.85 -9.50
CA SER A 344 17.63 20.42 -8.51
C SER A 344 17.19 19.24 -7.64
N ALA A 345 18.13 18.34 -7.36
CA ALA A 345 17.95 17.23 -6.41
C ALA A 345 17.61 17.72 -5.00
N HIS A 346 18.12 18.89 -4.60
CA HIS A 346 17.81 19.49 -3.30
C HIS A 346 16.30 19.80 -3.15
N ARG A 347 15.64 20.31 -4.19
CA ARG A 347 14.19 20.55 -4.17
C ARG A 347 13.39 19.27 -4.00
N ILE A 348 13.83 18.19 -4.66
CA ILE A 348 13.22 16.87 -4.51
C ILE A 348 13.40 16.35 -3.07
N GLN A 349 14.60 16.47 -2.50
CA GLN A 349 14.83 16.10 -1.10
C GLN A 349 13.95 16.91 -0.14
N MET A 350 13.77 18.22 -0.37
CA MET A 350 12.91 19.05 0.46
C MET A 350 11.42 18.72 0.29
N PHE A 351 10.97 18.32 -0.91
CA PHE A 351 9.62 17.77 -1.13
C PHE A 351 9.39 16.53 -0.26
N HIS A 352 10.31 15.56 -0.32
CA HIS A 352 10.23 14.33 0.48
C HIS A 352 10.29 14.61 1.98
N ALA A 353 11.18 15.52 2.42
CA ALA A 353 11.30 15.92 3.82
C ALA A 353 10.04 16.61 4.34
N SER A 354 9.48 17.55 3.57
CA SER A 354 8.22 18.23 3.91
C SER A 354 7.05 17.24 3.94
N ALA A 355 6.98 16.31 3.00
CA ALA A 355 5.95 15.27 2.98
C ALA A 355 6.06 14.30 4.17
N ALA A 356 7.28 13.91 4.56
CA ALA A 356 7.50 13.08 5.74
C ALA A 356 7.02 13.80 7.02
N LEU A 357 7.24 15.11 7.12
CA LEU A 357 6.72 15.92 8.21
C LEU A 357 5.19 16.05 8.17
N HIS A 358 4.64 16.38 7.00
CA HIS A 358 3.21 16.58 6.74
C HIS A 358 2.38 15.34 7.11
N MET A 359 2.90 14.16 6.76
CA MET A 359 2.23 12.87 6.99
C MET A 359 2.66 12.18 8.29
N GLN A 360 3.54 12.79 9.10
CA GLN A 360 4.14 12.19 10.28
C GLN A 360 4.72 10.78 10.00
N GLN A 361 5.45 10.66 8.89
CA GLN A 361 6.07 9.40 8.49
C GLN A 361 7.33 9.17 9.32
N THR A 362 7.77 7.91 9.39
CA THR A 362 9.05 7.51 9.98
C THR A 362 9.96 6.87 8.91
N PRO A 363 10.52 7.64 7.96
CA PRO A 363 11.33 7.10 6.87
C PRO A 363 12.55 6.30 7.35
N GLN A 364 13.01 6.59 8.57
CA GLN A 364 14.14 5.94 9.22
C GLN A 364 13.90 4.48 9.64
N SER A 365 12.67 3.98 9.63
CA SER A 365 12.41 2.61 10.08
C SER A 365 13.18 1.61 9.21
N LYS A 366 13.96 0.73 9.83
CA LYS A 366 14.75 -0.32 9.16
C LYS A 366 14.27 -1.74 9.49
N SER A 367 13.15 -1.86 10.21
CA SER A 367 12.48 -3.14 10.38
C SER A 367 11.55 -3.37 9.18
N ALA A 368 11.68 -4.49 8.48
CA ALA A 368 10.87 -4.83 7.33
C ALA A 368 9.98 -6.05 7.59
N VAL A 369 8.76 -6.02 7.07
CA VAL A 369 7.87 -7.18 7.03
C VAL A 369 7.49 -7.42 5.57
N VAL A 370 7.84 -8.59 5.05
CA VAL A 370 7.57 -9.00 3.67
C VAL A 370 6.50 -10.08 3.67
N THR A 371 5.41 -9.90 2.93
CA THR A 371 4.37 -10.91 2.77
C THR A 371 4.45 -11.51 1.37
N ILE A 372 4.61 -12.83 1.28
CA ILE A 372 4.66 -13.60 0.03
C ILE A 372 3.46 -14.53 0.04
N GLY A 373 2.60 -14.41 -0.96
CA GLY A 373 1.36 -15.17 -0.98
C GLY A 373 0.52 -15.02 -2.22
N ASP A 374 -0.73 -15.41 -2.09
CA ASP A 374 -1.73 -15.39 -3.16
C ASP A 374 -2.83 -14.33 -2.96
N SER A 375 -3.98 -14.52 -3.60
CA SER A 375 -5.15 -13.63 -3.56
C SER A 375 -5.63 -13.31 -2.15
N ARG A 376 -5.46 -14.26 -1.22
CA ARG A 376 -5.86 -14.09 0.19
C ARG A 376 -4.96 -13.11 0.94
N THR A 377 -3.76 -12.85 0.40
CA THR A 377 -2.79 -11.88 0.92
C THR A 377 -2.76 -10.57 0.13
N GLU A 378 -2.91 -10.63 -1.20
CA GLU A 378 -3.00 -9.43 -2.04
C GLU A 378 -4.25 -8.60 -1.69
N GLY A 379 -5.37 -9.27 -1.41
CA GLY A 379 -6.64 -8.62 -1.07
C GLY A 379 -7.75 -8.84 -2.09
N TYR A 380 -7.88 -10.05 -2.64
CA TYR A 380 -8.93 -10.37 -3.61
C TYR A 380 -10.34 -10.14 -3.06
N LEU A 381 -11.15 -9.43 -3.85
CA LEU A 381 -12.49 -8.91 -3.49
C LEU A 381 -12.52 -7.88 -2.35
N VAL A 382 -11.37 -7.32 -1.96
CA VAL A 382 -11.28 -6.30 -0.91
C VAL A 382 -11.22 -4.92 -1.54
N ALA A 383 -12.12 -4.03 -1.12
CA ALA A 383 -12.12 -2.63 -1.54
C ALA A 383 -11.08 -1.81 -0.77
N ASP A 384 -10.68 -0.69 -1.38
CA ASP A 384 -9.96 0.41 -0.71
C ASP A 384 -8.65 0.01 -0.01
N GLY A 385 -8.00 -1.07 -0.45
CA GLY A 385 -6.70 -1.52 0.05
C GLY A 385 -6.68 -2.12 1.43
N GLN A 386 -7.84 -2.50 1.95
CA GLN A 386 -7.97 -3.00 3.31
C GLN A 386 -7.56 -4.49 3.43
N ASN A 387 -6.49 -4.88 2.72
CA ASN A 387 -5.89 -6.20 2.86
C ASN A 387 -5.19 -6.34 4.21
N TRP A 388 -5.06 -7.57 4.71
CA TRP A 388 -4.50 -7.81 6.03
C TRP A 388 -3.06 -7.31 6.21
N PRO A 389 -2.15 -7.30 5.20
CA PRO A 389 -0.82 -6.72 5.38
C PRO A 389 -0.88 -5.22 5.69
N TRP A 390 -1.74 -4.48 4.97
CA TRP A 390 -1.94 -3.05 5.24
C TRP A 390 -2.60 -2.80 6.60
N LEU A 391 -3.64 -3.57 6.95
CA LEU A 391 -4.31 -3.48 8.25
C LEU A 391 -3.36 -3.77 9.42
N MET A 392 -2.45 -4.74 9.24
CA MET A 392 -1.42 -5.08 10.22
C MET A 392 -0.41 -3.95 10.38
N GLN A 393 -0.04 -3.26 9.28
CA GLN A 393 0.88 -2.13 9.29
C GLN A 393 0.37 -0.95 10.12
N GLN A 394 -0.96 -0.80 10.29
CA GLN A 394 -1.52 0.21 11.19
C GLN A 394 -1.27 -0.08 12.68
N LYS A 395 -0.81 -1.29 13.04
CA LYS A 395 -0.60 -1.72 14.43
C LYS A 395 0.83 -1.46 14.94
N GLY A 396 1.77 -1.10 14.05
CA GLY A 396 3.18 -0.97 14.39
C GLY A 396 3.98 -0.04 13.48
N GLN A 397 5.25 0.17 13.83
CA GLN A 397 6.19 0.95 13.03
C GLN A 397 7.21 0.01 12.37
N TYR A 398 7.03 -0.25 11.08
CA TYR A 398 7.92 -1.04 10.25
C TYR A 398 7.67 -0.72 8.77
N GLN A 399 8.60 -1.11 7.90
CA GLN A 399 8.45 -1.09 6.46
C GLN A 399 7.69 -2.33 5.99
N SER A 400 6.44 -2.16 5.55
CA SER A 400 5.62 -3.24 5.01
C SER A 400 5.82 -3.41 3.50
N TYR A 401 5.96 -4.65 3.05
CA TYR A 401 6.04 -5.04 1.65
C TYR A 401 5.13 -6.23 1.38
N ASN A 402 4.15 -6.05 0.51
CA ASN A 402 3.19 -7.06 0.11
C ASN A 402 3.50 -7.48 -1.32
N LEU A 403 4.25 -8.56 -1.42
CA LEU A 403 4.66 -9.15 -2.69
C LEU A 403 3.64 -10.14 -3.23
N ALA A 404 2.53 -10.36 -2.53
CA ALA A 404 1.53 -11.34 -2.91
C ALA A 404 0.82 -10.96 -4.21
N VAL A 405 0.34 -12.00 -4.90
CA VAL A 405 -0.31 -11.86 -6.20
C VAL A 405 -1.50 -12.81 -6.30
N SER A 406 -2.66 -12.31 -6.67
CA SER A 406 -3.86 -13.11 -6.91
C SER A 406 -3.61 -14.14 -8.01
N GLY A 407 -3.99 -15.38 -7.72
CA GLY A 407 -3.72 -16.52 -8.60
C GLY A 407 -2.28 -17.04 -8.58
N ALA A 408 -1.37 -16.49 -7.76
CA ALA A 408 -0.01 -17.00 -7.65
C ALA A 408 0.02 -18.45 -7.17
N THR A 409 0.74 -19.29 -7.92
CA THR A 409 1.14 -20.64 -7.49
C THR A 409 2.42 -20.57 -6.67
N SER A 410 2.79 -21.66 -6.00
CA SER A 410 4.08 -21.79 -5.31
C SER A 410 5.27 -21.58 -6.25
N ARG A 411 5.13 -21.94 -7.54
CA ARG A 411 6.14 -21.64 -8.58
C ARG A 411 6.29 -20.14 -8.81
N HIS A 412 5.20 -19.39 -8.85
CA HIS A 412 5.23 -17.93 -8.99
C HIS A 412 5.81 -17.26 -7.75
N MET A 413 5.50 -17.76 -6.55
CA MET A 413 6.03 -17.21 -5.29
C MET A 413 7.57 -17.27 -5.21
N LEU A 414 8.21 -18.24 -5.86
CA LEU A 414 9.68 -18.28 -5.97
C LEU A 414 10.26 -17.05 -6.71
N ALA A 415 9.52 -16.46 -7.64
CA ALA A 415 9.94 -15.27 -8.40
C ALA A 415 9.95 -13.98 -7.55
N MET A 416 9.35 -14.00 -6.36
CA MET A 416 9.32 -12.88 -5.42
C MET A 416 10.57 -12.82 -4.52
N LEU A 417 11.36 -13.91 -4.46
CA LEU A 417 12.56 -14.01 -3.62
C LEU A 417 13.67 -13.01 -3.98
N PRO A 418 13.90 -12.64 -5.26
CA PRO A 418 14.80 -11.54 -5.61
C PRO A 418 14.40 -10.19 -5.00
N ALA A 419 13.12 -9.82 -5.01
CA ALA A 419 12.64 -8.61 -4.35
C ALA A 419 12.82 -8.68 -2.83
N ALA A 420 12.50 -9.82 -2.20
CA ALA A 420 12.77 -10.05 -0.78
C ALA A 420 14.26 -9.89 -0.44
N LYS A 421 15.17 -10.34 -1.32
CA LYS A 421 16.61 -10.12 -1.15
C LYS A 421 16.99 -8.65 -1.19
N THR A 422 16.43 -7.88 -2.12
CA THR A 422 16.67 -6.43 -2.22
C THR A 422 16.18 -5.70 -0.98
N ILE A 423 15.04 -6.09 -0.41
CA ILE A 423 14.51 -5.54 0.85
C ILE A 423 15.45 -5.88 2.02
N ALA A 424 15.87 -7.15 2.15
CA ALA A 424 16.77 -7.59 3.22
C ALA A 424 18.08 -6.78 3.23
N ALA A 425 18.64 -6.50 2.05
CA ALA A 425 19.87 -5.72 1.90
C ALA A 425 19.75 -4.24 2.35
N GLN A 426 18.53 -3.74 2.61
CA GLN A 426 18.25 -2.36 3.01
C GLN A 426 17.64 -2.26 4.42
N SER A 427 17.30 -3.40 5.01
CA SER A 427 16.71 -3.52 6.35
C SER A 427 17.75 -4.00 7.37
N ASP A 428 17.55 -3.65 8.64
CA ASP A 428 18.33 -4.18 9.77
C ASP A 428 17.68 -5.48 10.30
N LYS A 429 16.36 -5.44 10.49
CA LYS A 429 15.55 -6.57 10.92
C LYS A 429 14.51 -6.88 9.87
N HIS A 430 14.27 -8.15 9.57
CA HIS A 430 13.32 -8.50 8.53
C HIS A 430 12.57 -9.81 8.83
N ILE A 431 11.25 -9.75 8.68
CA ILE A 431 10.30 -10.83 8.93
C ILE A 431 9.61 -11.16 7.60
N ALA A 432 9.46 -12.43 7.29
CA ALA A 432 8.71 -12.87 6.13
C ALA A 432 7.47 -13.64 6.57
N ILE A 433 6.32 -13.33 6.00
CA ILE A 433 5.07 -14.08 6.19
C ILE A 433 4.74 -14.78 4.87
N VAL A 434 4.70 -16.11 4.89
CA VAL A 434 4.41 -16.93 3.71
C VAL A 434 3.01 -17.52 3.86
N PHE A 435 2.14 -17.24 2.89
CA PHE A 435 0.79 -17.79 2.83
C PHE A 435 0.35 -18.09 1.39
N GLY A 436 0.41 -19.36 0.99
CA GLY A 436 0.03 -19.75 -0.37
C GLY A 436 0.18 -21.25 -0.61
N GLY A 437 -0.10 -21.66 -1.85
CA GLY A 437 -0.08 -23.05 -2.29
C GLY A 437 -1.45 -23.54 -2.77
N PHE A 438 -2.55 -22.95 -2.31
CA PHE A 438 -3.91 -23.31 -2.74
C PHE A 438 -4.07 -23.30 -4.27
N ASN A 439 -3.55 -22.27 -4.95
CA ASN A 439 -3.67 -22.15 -6.40
C ASN A 439 -3.03 -23.29 -7.18
N ASP A 440 -2.03 -23.97 -6.63
CA ASP A 440 -1.33 -25.10 -7.26
C ASP A 440 -2.32 -26.22 -7.66
N HIS A 441 -3.36 -26.37 -6.85
CA HIS A 441 -4.34 -27.46 -6.94
C HIS A 441 -5.62 -27.06 -7.67
N LEU A 442 -5.70 -25.82 -8.14
CA LEU A 442 -6.78 -25.42 -9.06
C LEU A 442 -6.67 -26.21 -10.38
N PRO A 443 -7.81 -26.54 -11.03
CA PRO A 443 -7.84 -27.42 -12.20
C PRO A 443 -6.91 -27.02 -13.37
N GLN A 444 -6.64 -25.72 -13.51
CA GLN A 444 -5.78 -25.15 -14.55
C GLN A 444 -4.28 -25.31 -14.28
N ASN A 445 -3.84 -25.37 -13.01
CA ASN A 445 -2.42 -25.31 -12.66
C ASN A 445 -1.79 -26.71 -12.54
N LYS A 446 -2.54 -27.70 -12.03
CA LYS A 446 -2.15 -29.12 -11.97
C LYS A 446 -0.78 -29.38 -11.32
N ILE A 447 -0.43 -28.60 -10.29
CA ILE A 447 0.79 -28.80 -9.52
C ILE A 447 0.47 -29.77 -8.37
N SER A 448 1.36 -30.74 -8.14
CA SER A 448 1.16 -31.78 -7.12
C SER A 448 1.42 -31.25 -5.71
N TYR A 449 0.74 -31.79 -4.70
CA TYR A 449 0.99 -31.44 -3.29
C TYR A 449 2.46 -31.58 -2.88
N THR A 450 3.15 -32.63 -3.37
CA THR A 450 4.58 -32.83 -3.10
C THR A 450 5.43 -31.69 -3.65
N GLU A 451 5.12 -31.22 -4.87
CA GLU A 451 5.81 -30.08 -5.46
C GLU A 451 5.49 -28.78 -4.71
N THR A 452 4.24 -28.57 -4.31
CA THR A 452 3.83 -27.40 -3.50
C THR A 452 4.60 -27.34 -2.18
N VAL A 453 4.67 -28.46 -1.45
CA VAL A 453 5.47 -28.58 -0.21
C VAL A 453 6.95 -28.29 -0.49
N HIS A 454 7.51 -28.84 -1.57
CA HIS A 454 8.90 -28.61 -1.95
C HIS A 454 9.18 -27.13 -2.24
N ASN A 455 8.33 -26.47 -3.01
CA ASN A 455 8.48 -25.05 -3.34
C ASN A 455 8.34 -24.17 -2.09
N LEU A 456 7.37 -24.46 -1.21
CA LEU A 456 7.21 -23.72 0.06
C LEU A 456 8.41 -23.92 0.99
N ALA A 457 8.96 -25.13 1.07
CA ALA A 457 10.21 -25.38 1.79
C ALA A 457 11.36 -24.58 1.20
N GLN A 458 11.52 -24.58 -0.14
CA GLN A 458 12.53 -23.77 -0.80
C GLN A 458 12.39 -22.26 -0.52
N ILE A 459 11.16 -21.74 -0.52
CA ILE A 459 10.86 -20.33 -0.17
C ILE A 459 11.31 -20.04 1.26
N VAL A 460 10.88 -20.86 2.24
CA VAL A 460 11.26 -20.71 3.65
C VAL A 460 12.77 -20.76 3.83
N ASP A 461 13.44 -21.77 3.28
CA ASP A 461 14.90 -21.94 3.36
C ASP A 461 15.65 -20.75 2.77
N THR A 462 15.17 -20.23 1.64
CA THR A 462 15.82 -19.11 0.94
C THR A 462 15.68 -17.82 1.73
N LEU A 463 14.51 -17.57 2.32
CA LEU A 463 14.26 -16.43 3.19
C LEU A 463 15.12 -16.51 4.47
N GLN A 464 15.18 -17.67 5.12
CA GLN A 464 16.04 -17.87 6.29
C GLN A 464 17.53 -17.68 5.97
N LYS A 465 18.01 -18.10 4.78
CA LYS A 465 19.37 -17.82 4.30
C LYS A 465 19.63 -16.32 4.08
N MET A 466 18.59 -15.55 3.84
CA MET A 466 18.65 -14.08 3.79
C MET A 466 18.55 -13.44 5.18
N SER A 467 18.44 -14.25 6.26
CA SER A 467 18.25 -13.87 7.67
C SER A 467 16.84 -13.42 8.05
N TYR A 468 15.83 -13.73 7.24
CA TYR A 468 14.43 -13.50 7.63
C TYR A 468 14.03 -14.40 8.80
N TYR A 469 13.30 -13.82 9.76
CA TYR A 469 12.43 -14.60 10.63
C TYR A 469 11.17 -14.97 9.85
N VAL A 470 10.98 -16.26 9.56
CA VAL A 470 9.91 -16.73 8.67
C VAL A 470 8.71 -17.26 9.46
N ILE A 471 7.56 -16.63 9.24
CA ILE A 471 6.24 -17.03 9.69
C ILE A 471 5.55 -17.76 8.54
N LEU A 472 5.14 -19.00 8.75
CA LEU A 472 4.26 -19.71 7.82
C LEU A 472 2.82 -19.63 8.30
N VAL A 473 1.91 -19.18 7.46
CA VAL A 473 0.47 -19.26 7.74
C VAL A 473 -0.02 -20.64 7.33
N SER A 474 -0.72 -21.33 8.23
CA SER A 474 -1.31 -22.64 7.94
C SER A 474 -2.33 -22.53 6.81
N GLU A 475 -2.45 -23.56 5.97
CA GLU A 475 -3.52 -23.60 4.96
C GLU A 475 -4.89 -23.74 5.64
N SER A 476 -5.90 -23.09 5.10
CA SER A 476 -7.29 -23.10 5.55
C SER A 476 -7.97 -24.45 5.29
N GLN A 477 -9.24 -24.57 5.70
CA GLN A 477 -10.06 -25.75 5.34
C GLN A 477 -10.46 -25.78 3.86
N THR A 478 -10.08 -24.77 3.06
CA THR A 478 -10.39 -24.70 1.62
C THR A 478 -9.63 -25.79 0.86
N ASP A 479 -8.44 -26.20 1.33
CA ASP A 479 -7.75 -27.40 0.87
C ASP A 479 -7.25 -28.26 2.05
N PRO A 480 -8.08 -29.20 2.55
CA PRO A 480 -7.71 -30.03 3.69
C PRO A 480 -6.57 -31.01 3.37
N VAL A 481 -6.34 -31.35 2.10
CA VAL A 481 -5.25 -32.22 1.69
C VAL A 481 -3.93 -31.46 1.76
N LEU A 482 -3.85 -30.25 1.18
CA LEU A 482 -2.68 -29.39 1.31
C LEU A 482 -2.38 -29.11 2.79
N ARG A 483 -3.40 -28.76 3.58
CA ARG A 483 -3.25 -28.52 5.01
C ARG A 483 -2.59 -29.71 5.72
N GLN A 484 -3.06 -30.93 5.48
CA GLN A 484 -2.45 -32.12 6.08
C GLN A 484 -1.02 -32.36 5.59
N GLN A 485 -0.75 -32.16 4.30
CA GLN A 485 0.61 -32.32 3.73
C GLN A 485 1.60 -31.32 4.35
N LEU A 486 1.19 -30.09 4.63
CA LEU A 486 2.03 -29.11 5.32
C LEU A 486 2.28 -29.51 6.78
N VAL A 487 1.26 -30.01 7.49
CA VAL A 487 1.42 -30.54 8.86
C VAL A 487 2.41 -31.72 8.88
N ASP A 488 2.28 -32.65 7.94
CA ASP A 488 3.19 -33.80 7.83
C ASP A 488 4.62 -33.32 7.53
N ALA A 489 4.79 -32.36 6.61
CA ALA A 489 6.10 -31.79 6.27
C ALA A 489 6.79 -31.09 7.45
N LEU A 490 6.02 -30.35 8.26
CA LEU A 490 6.50 -29.76 9.52
C LEU A 490 6.96 -30.83 10.50
N SER A 491 6.16 -31.90 10.68
CA SER A 491 6.47 -32.99 11.61
C SER A 491 7.70 -33.80 11.22
N HIS A 492 7.92 -33.98 9.91
CA HIS A 492 9.08 -34.70 9.36
C HIS A 492 10.31 -33.81 9.16
N GLY A 493 10.20 -32.49 9.40
CA GLY A 493 11.29 -31.54 9.27
C GLY A 493 11.68 -31.18 7.83
N SER A 494 10.87 -31.53 6.83
CA SER A 494 11.10 -31.11 5.44
C SER A 494 10.65 -29.68 5.15
N LEU A 495 9.86 -29.09 6.05
CA LEU A 495 9.46 -27.68 6.06
C LEU A 495 9.71 -27.13 7.47
N HIS A 496 10.49 -26.06 7.60
CA HIS A 496 10.98 -25.59 8.90
C HIS A 496 10.97 -24.06 9.06
N PRO A 497 9.78 -23.41 9.03
CA PRO A 497 9.67 -21.99 9.35
C PRO A 497 10.06 -21.74 10.81
N ASN A 498 10.34 -20.49 11.16
CA ASN A 498 10.63 -20.13 12.56
C ASN A 498 9.39 -20.27 13.45
N VAL A 499 8.21 -19.97 12.90
CA VAL A 499 6.92 -20.16 13.57
C VAL A 499 5.82 -20.47 12.55
N VAL A 500 4.80 -21.19 13.00
CA VAL A 500 3.56 -21.43 12.24
C VAL A 500 2.42 -20.74 12.98
N VAL A 501 1.62 -19.95 12.24
CA VAL A 501 0.40 -19.33 12.75
C VAL A 501 -0.80 -19.99 12.07
N ASP A 502 -1.79 -20.40 12.86
CA ASP A 502 -2.98 -21.10 12.36
C ASP A 502 -4.26 -20.36 12.74
N PRO A 503 -4.66 -19.34 11.95
CA PRO A 503 -5.90 -18.60 12.19
C PRO A 503 -7.14 -19.43 11.85
N PHE A 504 -6.96 -20.62 11.25
CA PHE A 504 -8.00 -21.53 10.77
C PHE A 504 -8.19 -22.75 11.69
N SER A 505 -7.65 -22.70 12.92
CA SER A 505 -7.83 -23.76 13.91
C SER A 505 -9.26 -23.76 14.48
N GLN A 506 -9.72 -24.91 14.96
CA GLN A 506 -11.07 -25.07 15.50
C GLN A 506 -11.33 -24.07 16.65
N GLY A 507 -12.47 -23.37 16.56
CA GLY A 507 -12.87 -22.35 17.53
C GLY A 507 -12.41 -20.93 17.17
N MET A 508 -11.61 -20.75 16.11
CA MET A 508 -11.24 -19.44 15.60
C MET A 508 -12.28 -18.88 14.62
N PRO A 509 -12.41 -17.55 14.49
CA PRO A 509 -13.39 -16.92 13.57
C PRO A 509 -13.29 -17.40 12.12
N LEU A 510 -12.07 -17.69 11.64
CA LEU A 510 -11.82 -18.09 10.25
C LEU A 510 -11.92 -19.61 10.02
N PHE A 511 -12.27 -20.41 11.03
CA PHE A 511 -12.37 -21.87 10.89
C PHE A 511 -13.48 -22.31 9.91
N ASP A 512 -14.67 -21.73 10.04
CA ASP A 512 -15.84 -22.11 9.25
C ASP A 512 -15.95 -21.26 7.98
N LEU A 513 -15.65 -21.88 6.83
CA LEU A 513 -15.74 -21.25 5.52
C LEU A 513 -17.15 -20.81 5.16
N HIS A 514 -18.20 -21.38 5.77
CA HIS A 514 -19.58 -20.99 5.54
C HIS A 514 -19.99 -19.73 6.30
N ASN A 515 -19.13 -19.21 7.20
CA ASN A 515 -19.39 -17.97 7.90
C ASN A 515 -19.18 -16.77 6.96
N THR A 516 -20.28 -16.33 6.34
CA THR A 516 -20.30 -15.21 5.38
C THR A 516 -19.95 -13.85 5.97
N THR A 517 -19.78 -13.77 7.29
CA THR A 517 -19.17 -12.60 7.93
C THR A 517 -17.70 -12.49 7.53
N TYR A 518 -16.97 -13.60 7.53
CA TYR A 518 -15.52 -13.62 7.37
C TYR A 518 -15.04 -14.17 6.02
N TRP A 519 -15.89 -14.92 5.32
CA TRP A 519 -15.58 -15.51 4.02
C TRP A 519 -16.58 -15.05 2.96
N HIS A 520 -16.10 -14.79 1.75
CA HIS A 520 -16.97 -14.66 0.60
C HIS A 520 -17.63 -16.02 0.29
N ASN A 521 -18.73 -15.98 -0.48
CA ASN A 521 -19.48 -17.19 -0.89
C ASN A 521 -18.68 -18.13 -1.82
N ASP A 522 -17.44 -17.78 -2.16
CA ASP A 522 -16.50 -18.64 -2.87
C ASP A 522 -15.70 -19.58 -1.94
N PHE A 523 -15.91 -19.47 -0.62
CA PHE A 523 -15.27 -20.29 0.41
C PHE A 523 -13.73 -20.22 0.41
N THR A 524 -13.16 -19.20 -0.23
CA THR A 524 -11.71 -19.08 -0.49
C THR A 524 -11.17 -17.73 -0.06
N HIS A 525 -11.94 -16.66 -0.25
CA HIS A 525 -11.46 -15.30 -0.03
C HIS A 525 -12.05 -14.72 1.26
N PRO A 526 -11.19 -14.22 2.19
CA PRO A 526 -11.68 -13.51 3.36
C PRO A 526 -12.36 -12.20 2.97
N THR A 527 -13.51 -11.90 3.57
CA THR A 527 -14.17 -10.59 3.48
C THR A 527 -13.31 -9.52 4.16
N ALA A 528 -13.71 -8.25 4.10
CA ALA A 528 -13.07 -7.18 4.88
C ALA A 528 -12.97 -7.52 6.39
N ALA A 529 -13.99 -8.15 6.99
CA ALA A 529 -13.91 -8.60 8.38
C ALA A 529 -12.92 -9.76 8.55
N GLY A 530 -12.85 -10.68 7.58
CA GLY A 530 -11.86 -11.75 7.57
C GLY A 530 -10.41 -11.24 7.46
N GLN A 531 -10.18 -10.19 6.67
CA GLN A 531 -8.88 -9.50 6.57
C GLN A 531 -8.45 -8.88 7.91
N VAL A 532 -9.39 -8.29 8.66
CA VAL A 532 -9.14 -7.78 10.02
C VAL A 532 -8.72 -8.91 10.96
N GLU A 533 -9.40 -10.05 10.93
CA GLU A 533 -9.02 -11.21 11.74
C GLU A 533 -7.62 -11.73 11.39
N LEU A 534 -7.29 -11.88 10.10
CA LEU A 534 -5.94 -12.27 9.68
C LEU A 534 -4.87 -11.31 10.23
N ALA A 535 -5.08 -10.00 10.13
CA ALA A 535 -4.18 -9.02 10.69
C ALA A 535 -4.05 -9.15 12.23
N ASN A 536 -5.14 -9.48 12.94
CA ASN A 536 -5.13 -9.69 14.38
C ASN A 536 -4.39 -10.96 14.79
N PHE A 537 -4.50 -12.04 14.03
CA PHE A 537 -3.81 -13.30 14.32
C PHE A 537 -2.30 -13.24 14.05
N LEU A 538 -1.89 -12.53 12.98
CA LEU A 538 -0.49 -12.45 12.59
C LEU A 538 0.30 -11.42 13.39
N TRP A 539 -0.36 -10.34 13.83
CA TRP A 539 0.31 -9.25 14.54
C TRP A 539 1.08 -9.66 15.80
N PRO A 540 0.57 -10.52 16.71
CA PRO A 540 1.31 -10.93 17.89
C PRO A 540 2.71 -11.48 17.56
N SER A 541 2.81 -12.43 16.63
CA SER A 541 4.09 -13.02 16.21
C SER A 541 5.03 -12.00 15.58
N VAL A 542 4.51 -11.08 14.77
CA VAL A 542 5.33 -9.99 14.19
C VAL A 542 5.82 -9.05 15.29
N SER A 543 4.92 -8.61 16.16
CA SER A 543 5.19 -7.62 17.21
C SER A 543 6.22 -8.11 18.22
N GLU A 544 6.20 -9.42 18.53
CA GLU A 544 7.15 -10.03 19.45
C GLU A 544 8.59 -9.89 18.90
N ILE A 545 8.79 -10.27 17.63
CA ILE A 545 10.10 -10.19 16.98
C ILE A 545 10.57 -8.75 16.81
N LEU A 546 9.67 -7.83 16.44
CA LEU A 546 10.01 -6.41 16.36
C LEU A 546 10.46 -5.84 17.71
N GLN A 547 10.01 -6.43 18.84
CA GLN A 547 10.34 -5.99 20.19
C GLN A 547 11.51 -6.73 20.85
N GLN A 548 11.92 -7.91 20.36
CA GLN A 548 12.81 -8.86 21.05
C GLN A 548 14.29 -8.42 21.19
N GLU A 549 14.76 -7.42 20.44
CA GLU A 549 16.12 -6.90 20.60
C GLU A 549 16.10 -5.38 20.69
N ARG A 550 16.10 -4.90 21.93
CA ARG A 550 16.29 -3.48 22.27
C ARG A 550 17.68 -3.36 22.89
N PRO A 551 18.58 -2.49 22.41
CA PRO A 551 19.72 -2.08 23.21
C PRO A 551 19.29 -1.42 24.52
#